data_AF-A0A1C5YZG7-F1
#
_entry.id   AF-A0A1C5YZG7-F1
#
_cell.length_a   1.000
_cell.length_b   1.000
_cell.length_c   1.000
_cell.angle_alpha   90.00
_cell.angle_beta   90.00
_cell.angle_gamma   90.00
#
_symmetry.space_group_name_H-M   'P 1'
#
loop_
_entity.id
_entity.type
_entity.pdbx_description
1 polymer ?
#
loop_
_entity_poly.entity_id
_entity_poly.type
_entity_poly.pdbx_seq_one_letter_code
_entity_poly.pdbx_strand_id
1 'polypeptide(L)' 'MADPILVNRTRFTSSLKNELVPKWNKLAEDTRIPKSRLLDEAIEDLLKKYEKKNG' A
#
# COMPACT_ATOMS: atom_id res chain seq x y z
N MET A 1 13.38 -23.88 -4.03
CA MET A 1 12.66 -23.24 -2.91
C MET A 1 11.27 -22.94 -3.43
N ALA A 2 10.21 -23.51 -2.84
CA ALA A 2 8.85 -23.21 -3.28
C ALA A 2 8.49 -21.80 -2.81
N ASP A 3 8.14 -20.92 -3.75
CA ASP A 3 7.60 -19.61 -3.41
C ASP A 3 6.35 -19.77 -2.53
N PRO A 4 6.24 -19.01 -1.43
CA PRO A 4 5.04 -19.03 -0.61
C PRO A 4 3.83 -18.60 -1.45
N ILE A 5 2.80 -19.44 -1.50
CA ILE A 5 1.54 -19.14 -2.19
C ILE A 5 0.81 -18.07 -1.40
N LEU A 6 0.68 -16.88 -1.97
CA LEU A 6 -0.10 -15.79 -1.39
C LEU A 6 -1.57 -15.96 -1.84
N VAL A 7 -2.44 -16.37 -0.91
CA VAL A 7 -3.86 -16.61 -1.22
C VAL A 7 -4.70 -15.34 -1.26
N ASN A 8 -4.34 -14.32 -0.48
CA ASN A 8 -5.10 -13.06 -0.34
C ASN A 8 -4.33 -11.83 -0.84
N ARG A 9 -3.19 -12.02 -1.52
CA ARG A 9 -2.30 -10.91 -1.93
C ARG A 9 -1.69 -11.17 -3.30
N THR A 10 -1.77 -10.20 -4.18
CA THR A 10 -1.09 -10.22 -5.48
C THR A 10 0.24 -9.50 -5.36
N ARG A 11 1.34 -10.12 -5.81
CA ARG A 11 2.64 -9.43 -5.92
C ARG A 11 2.53 -8.34 -6.97
N PHE A 12 2.77 -7.09 -6.59
CA PHE A 12 2.81 -5.97 -7.50
C PHE A 12 4.18 -5.28 -7.39
N THR A 13 4.74 -4.87 -8.53
CA THR A 13 5.92 -4.02 -8.60
C THR A 13 5.52 -2.74 -9.30
N SER A 14 5.72 -1.61 -8.63
CA SER A 14 5.40 -0.29 -9.19
C SER A 14 6.47 0.71 -8.83
N SER A 15 6.54 1.79 -9.61
CA SER A 15 7.41 2.92 -9.32
C SER A 15 6.65 3.96 -8.47
N LEU A 16 7.21 4.32 -7.31
CA LEU A 16 6.71 5.39 -6.46
C LEU A 16 7.63 6.61 -6.55
N LYS A 17 7.10 7.81 -6.35
CA LYS A 17 7.91 9.04 -6.28
C LYS A 17 8.98 8.90 -5.18
N ASN A 18 10.23 9.23 -5.49
CA ASN A 18 11.37 9.11 -4.58
C ASN A 18 11.14 9.83 -3.24
N GLU A 19 10.48 10.99 -3.26
CA GLU A 19 10.19 11.79 -2.07
C GLU A 19 9.17 11.15 -1.11
N LEU A 20 8.35 10.21 -1.60
CA LEU A 20 7.34 9.53 -0.80
C LEU A 20 7.91 8.31 -0.07
N VAL A 21 8.94 7.67 -0.61
CA VAL A 21 9.61 6.52 0.00
C VAL A 21 10.09 6.79 1.43
N PRO A 22 10.84 7.87 1.74
CA PRO A 22 11.29 8.13 3.11
C PRO A 22 10.12 8.42 4.05
N LYS A 23 9.08 9.12 3.58
CA LYS A 23 7.88 9.41 4.37
C LYS A 23 7.09 8.15 4.68
N TRP A 24 6.96 7.25 3.72
CA TRP A 24 6.27 5.97 3.89
C TRP A 24 7.02 5.02 4.83
N ASN A 25 8.36 4.99 4.73
CA ASN A 25 9.20 4.24 5.67
C ASN A 25 9.02 4.75 7.10
N LYS A 26 9.12 6.06 7.30
CA LYS A 26 8.91 6.68 8.60
C LYS A 26 7.51 6.43 9.15
N LEU A 27 6.48 6.52 8.31
CA LEU A 27 5.10 6.20 8.71
C LEU A 27 4.96 4.76 9.21
N ALA A 28 5.59 3.80 8.53
CA ALA A 28 5.58 2.40 8.95
C ALA A 28 6.31 2.18 10.29
N GLU A 29 7.40 2.92 10.53
CA GLU A 29 8.15 2.89 11.79
C GLU A 29 7.34 3.50 12.94
N ASP A 30 6.76 4.68 12.72
CA ASP A 30 6.00 5.44 13.73
C ASP A 30 4.71 4.71 14.12
N THR A 31 3.98 4.17 13.14
CA THR A 31 2.70 3.47 13.37
C THR A 31 2.87 2.00 13.76
N ARG A 32 4.07 1.44 13.54
CA ARG A 32 4.35 -0.01 13.61
C ARG A 32 3.48 -0.86 12.69
N ILE A 33 2.88 -0.25 11.65
CA ILE A 33 2.07 -0.95 10.67
C ILE A 33 2.97 -1.41 9.52
N PRO A 34 2.87 -2.69 9.08
CA PRO A 34 3.63 -3.16 7.93
C PRO A 34 3.33 -2.34 6.67
N LYS A 35 4.37 -2.01 5.89
CA LYS A 35 4.26 -1.25 4.63
C LYS A 35 3.18 -1.78 3.69
N SER A 36 3.07 -3.10 3.55
CA SER A 36 2.03 -3.73 2.73
C SER A 36 0.61 -3.35 3.16
N ARG A 37 0.35 -3.28 4.48
CA ARG A 37 -0.96 -2.91 5.01
C ARG A 37 -1.25 -1.41 4.86
N LEU A 38 -0.24 -0.56 5.02
CA LEU A 38 -0.37 0.88 4.72
C LEU A 38 -0.67 1.12 3.23
N LEU A 39 -0.13 0.28 2.35
CA LEU A 39 -0.43 0.36 0.93
C LEU A 39 -1.88 -0.07 0.64
N ASP A 40 -2.33 -1.18 1.24
CA ASP A 40 -3.73 -1.63 1.13
C ASP A 40 -4.69 -0.49 1.53
N GLU A 41 -4.42 0.16 2.67
CA GLU A 41 -5.17 1.31 3.18
C GLU A 41 -5.16 2.50 2.20
N ALA A 42 -4.00 2.87 1.67
CA ALA A 42 -3.88 3.96 0.71
C ALA A 42 -4.68 3.70 -0.59
N ILE A 43 -4.73 2.45 -1.06
CA ILE A 43 -5.51 2.07 -2.24
C ILE A 43 -7.01 2.09 -1.93
N GLU A 44 -7.45 1.58 -0.79
CA GLU A 44 -8.85 1.67 -0.37
C GLU A 44 -9.34 3.11 -0.25
N ASP A 45 -8.56 3.98 0.38
CA ASP A 45 -8.89 5.40 0.53
C ASP A 45 -8.96 6.11 -0.82
N LEU A 46 -8.06 5.74 -1.75
CA LEU A 46 -8.11 6.24 -3.12
C LEU A 46 -9.40 5.79 -3.80
N LEU A 47 -9.75 4.50 -3.75
CA LEU A 47 -10.98 3.98 -4.36
C LEU A 47 -12.22 4.67 -3.78
N LYS A 48 -12.34 4.75 -2.45
CA LYS A 48 -13.44 5.44 -1.75
C LYS A 48 -13.56 6.91 -2.18
N LYS A 49 -12.42 7.60 -2.35
CA LYS A 49 -12.38 9.01 -2.79
C LYS A 49 -12.96 9.18 -4.20
N TYR A 50 -12.72 8.24 -5.11
CA TYR A 50 -13.24 8.30 -6.49
C TYR A 50 -14.64 7.70 -6.63
N GLU A 51 -15.03 6.73 -5.82
CA GLU A 51 -16.43 6.28 -5.72
C GLU A 51 -17.36 7.43 -5.32
N LYS A 52 -16.98 8.20 -4.30
CA LYS A 52 -17.75 9.39 -3.85
C LYS A 52 -17.76 10.55 -4.85
N LYS A 53 -16.90 10.52 -5.88
CA LYS A 53 -16.81 11.57 -6.89
C LYS A 53 -17.63 11.26 -8.15
N ASN A 54 -18.07 10.00 -8.29
CA ASN A 54 -18.83 9.48 -9.42
C ASN A 54 -20.32 9.21 -9.08
N GLY A 55 -20.78 9.65 -7.90
CA GLY A 55 -22.21 9.71 -7.53
C GLY A 55 -22.63 11.14 -7.28
#